data_AF-A0A1Y3QJI2-F1
#
_entry.id   AF-A0A1Y3QJI2-F1
#
_cell.length_a   1.000
_cell.length_b   1.000
_cell.length_c   1.000
_cell.angle_alpha   90.00
_cell.angle_beta   90.00
_cell.angle_gamma   90.00
#
_symmetry.space_group_name_H-M   'P 1'
#
loop_
_entity.id
_entity.type
_entity.pdbx_description
1 polymer ?
#
loop_
_entity_poly.entity_id
_entity_poly.type
_entity_poly.pdbx_seq_one_letter_code
_entity_poly.pdbx_strand_id
1 'polypeptide(L)'
;MSLDGLAIRALVHELQAWKGALITKIYQPIEFDLVLHLRGAAGTGRLLVSANPSLPRMHLTERTRENPQEPPMFCMLLRKHCEGGAVEAIRQRGLERIVEIDIRHRNELGDPVLKRLVVELTGRNSNIILLDPASGTIHDAIRRVTPAISSYRTVLPGGNYVPPPPQNKRDPLEESETGFREAMGGLPADGAPADLERTLVGAYAGIGPLLAREIVHRAGGKSAELWNAFRAVMRDAADHRYHPVIVHAPDGKTVFSVFDLTHLTGDKRSFPGVQACMETYFRDKAEREYVRQRTAELVRVVSGEIARNERRIARLRETLEEAREADKYRRYGELLTAHLHAVTRGDERAEVVDYYDEAQPVVSIPLDPQLSPSENAQRYFRKYAKLKNSVAAATKQLEEAEAEIRYLESVLQALETAGPEDIAEIREELAAQGYIRGDRPSGAGGKNGKKKNGRPAVLSFVSSEGVPILVGKNNTQNDYLTCRLAAPGDTWLHAKDIPGSHVVIRGSSFGEATLREAAMLAAYYSRARHSGNVPVDYTLIRHVRKPSGARPGFVIYDRHKTLFVTPDEAVIRDLAASSGASGGKREP
;
A
#
# COMPACT_ATOMS: atom_id res chain seq x y z
N MET A 1 -22.40 -0.94 4.48
CA MET A 1 -21.97 -0.65 3.10
C MET A 1 -23.24 -0.60 2.24
N SER A 2 -23.43 0.46 1.47
CA SER A 2 -24.70 0.81 0.80
C SER A 2 -24.86 0.27 -0.62
N LEU A 3 -23.89 -0.52 -1.12
CA LEU A 3 -24.00 -1.18 -2.42
C LEU A 3 -24.73 -2.52 -2.25
N ASP A 4 -26.04 -2.45 -2.02
CA ASP A 4 -26.93 -3.62 -1.92
C ASP A 4 -27.38 -4.10 -3.31
N GLY A 5 -28.22 -5.13 -3.36
CA GLY A 5 -28.66 -5.74 -4.62
C GLY A 5 -29.46 -4.77 -5.49
N LEU A 6 -30.26 -3.90 -4.89
CA LEU A 6 -31.02 -2.88 -5.63
C LEU A 6 -30.12 -1.77 -6.16
N ALA A 7 -29.07 -1.39 -5.42
CA ALA A 7 -28.05 -0.49 -5.94
C ALA A 7 -27.29 -1.10 -7.14
N ILE A 8 -26.98 -2.41 -7.08
CA ILE A 8 -26.40 -3.14 -8.23
C ILE A 8 -27.36 -3.18 -9.42
N ARG A 9 -28.66 -3.37 -9.17
CA ARG A 9 -29.69 -3.34 -10.23
C ARG A 9 -29.69 -1.99 -10.97
N ALA A 10 -29.70 -0.89 -10.21
CA ALA A 10 -29.63 0.46 -10.77
C ALA A 10 -28.35 0.68 -11.60
N LEU A 11 -27.21 0.22 -11.09
CA LEU A 11 -25.93 0.29 -11.77
C LEU A 11 -25.91 -0.51 -13.08
N VAL A 12 -26.41 -1.74 -13.05
CA VAL A 12 -26.49 -2.61 -14.24
C VAL A 12 -27.44 -2.04 -15.27
N HIS A 13 -28.52 -1.38 -14.86
CA HIS A 13 -29.44 -0.67 -15.76
C HIS A 13 -28.72 0.46 -16.52
N GLU A 14 -28.00 1.34 -15.81
CA GLU A 14 -27.22 2.41 -16.47
C GLU A 14 -26.09 1.85 -17.37
N LEU A 15 -25.50 0.71 -16.98
CA LEU A 15 -24.47 0.05 -17.78
C LEU A 15 -24.99 -0.59 -19.08
N GLN A 16 -26.32 -0.74 -19.27
CA GLN A 16 -26.86 -1.27 -20.54
C GLN A 16 -26.48 -0.41 -21.75
N ALA A 17 -26.23 0.90 -21.55
CA ALA A 17 -25.73 1.79 -22.60
C ALA A 17 -24.37 1.35 -23.20
N TRP A 18 -23.63 0.49 -22.49
CA TRP A 18 -22.35 -0.07 -22.93
C TRP A 18 -22.47 -1.46 -23.56
N LYS A 19 -23.68 -1.98 -23.74
CA LYS A 19 -23.91 -3.18 -24.55
C LYS A 19 -23.42 -2.94 -25.98
N GLY A 20 -22.65 -3.88 -26.50
CA GLY A 20 -21.96 -3.79 -27.79
C GLY A 20 -20.67 -2.99 -27.78
N ALA A 21 -20.28 -2.37 -26.66
CA ALA A 21 -19.03 -1.62 -26.58
C ALA A 21 -17.81 -2.55 -26.69
N LEU A 22 -16.78 -2.08 -27.39
CA LEU A 22 -15.49 -2.75 -27.55
C LEU A 22 -14.61 -2.48 -26.33
N ILE A 23 -14.02 -3.53 -25.76
CA ILE A 23 -12.99 -3.42 -24.71
C ILE A 23 -11.65 -3.15 -25.39
N THR A 24 -11.25 -1.88 -25.47
CA THR A 24 -10.05 -1.45 -26.18
C THR A 24 -8.75 -1.71 -25.43
N LYS A 25 -8.78 -1.59 -24.10
CA LYS A 25 -7.64 -1.81 -23.21
C LYS A 25 -8.11 -2.33 -21.87
N ILE A 26 -7.26 -3.17 -21.25
CA ILE A 26 -7.47 -3.68 -19.90
C ILE A 26 -6.26 -3.34 -19.04
N TYR A 27 -6.50 -2.74 -17.87
CA TYR A 27 -5.46 -2.38 -16.91
C TYR A 27 -5.81 -2.85 -15.51
N GLN A 28 -4.80 -3.13 -14.70
CA GLN A 28 -4.94 -3.45 -13.28
C GLN A 28 -3.96 -2.57 -12.49
N PRO A 29 -4.33 -1.31 -12.17
CA PRO A 29 -3.41 -0.34 -11.56
C PRO A 29 -2.96 -0.72 -10.15
N ILE A 30 -3.84 -1.39 -9.39
CA ILE A 30 -3.57 -1.91 -8.04
C ILE A 30 -4.13 -3.32 -7.91
N GLU A 31 -3.70 -4.05 -6.87
CA GLU A 31 -3.90 -5.50 -6.72
C GLU A 31 -5.34 -5.96 -6.98
N PHE A 32 -6.35 -5.24 -6.48
CA PHE A 32 -7.77 -5.63 -6.60
C PHE A 32 -8.63 -4.72 -7.48
N ASP A 33 -8.05 -3.77 -8.22
CA ASP A 33 -8.80 -2.89 -9.13
C ASP A 33 -8.46 -3.21 -10.58
N LEU A 34 -9.51 -3.49 -11.37
CA LEU A 34 -9.46 -3.69 -12.81
C LEU A 34 -10.13 -2.50 -13.49
N VAL A 35 -9.55 -2.01 -14.58
CA VAL A 35 -10.11 -0.94 -15.41
C VAL A 35 -10.25 -1.44 -16.85
N LEU A 36 -11.48 -1.45 -17.35
CA LEU A 36 -11.82 -1.79 -18.73
C LEU A 36 -12.07 -0.49 -19.50
N HIS A 37 -11.28 -0.23 -20.53
CA HIS A 37 -11.49 0.90 -21.43
C HIS A 37 -12.50 0.50 -22.51
N LEU A 38 -13.68 1.12 -22.48
CA LEU A 38 -14.79 0.81 -23.35
C LEU A 38 -14.91 1.86 -24.46
N ARG A 39 -15.25 1.41 -25.67
CA ARG A 39 -15.62 2.27 -26.80
C ARG A 39 -16.88 1.73 -27.46
N GLY A 40 -17.96 2.49 -27.45
CA GLY A 40 -19.24 2.07 -28.03
C GLY A 40 -20.11 3.25 -28.46
N ALA A 41 -21.41 3.01 -28.66
CA ALA A 41 -22.36 4.04 -29.03
C ALA A 41 -22.47 5.16 -27.97
N ALA A 42 -22.26 4.82 -26.70
CA ALA A 42 -22.17 5.78 -25.58
C ALA A 42 -20.85 6.57 -25.53
N GLY A 43 -19.98 6.44 -26.53
CA GLY A 43 -18.67 7.11 -26.59
C GLY A 43 -17.55 6.27 -25.98
N THR A 44 -16.59 6.94 -25.33
CA THR A 44 -15.45 6.31 -24.67
C THR A 44 -15.57 6.40 -23.16
N GLY A 45 -15.40 5.29 -22.46
CA GLY A 45 -15.55 5.21 -21.01
C GLY A 45 -14.52 4.29 -20.36
N ARG A 46 -14.39 4.39 -19.05
CA ARG A 46 -13.51 3.52 -18.25
C ARG A 46 -14.35 2.90 -17.15
N LEU A 47 -14.63 1.61 -17.25
CA LEU A 47 -15.33 0.85 -16.23
C LEU A 47 -14.31 0.36 -15.19
N LEU A 48 -14.38 0.92 -13.99
CA LEU A 48 -13.63 0.45 -12.84
C LEU A 48 -14.40 -0.69 -12.17
N VAL A 49 -13.71 -1.79 -11.90
CA VAL A 49 -14.19 -2.94 -11.12
C VAL A 49 -13.20 -3.18 -9.98
N SER A 50 -13.63 -2.94 -8.75
CA SER A 50 -12.79 -3.09 -7.55
C SER A 50 -13.31 -4.23 -6.69
N ALA A 51 -12.46 -5.24 -6.49
CA ALA A 51 -12.64 -6.30 -5.50
C ALA A 51 -11.87 -6.01 -4.20
N ASN A 52 -11.58 -4.73 -3.94
CA ASN A 52 -10.92 -4.30 -2.72
C ASN A 52 -11.79 -4.70 -1.49
N PRO A 53 -11.22 -5.39 -0.48
CA PRO A 53 -11.98 -5.81 0.71
C PRO A 53 -12.70 -4.68 1.46
N SER A 54 -12.11 -3.48 1.47
CA SER A 54 -12.61 -2.30 2.19
C SER A 54 -13.61 -1.50 1.36
N LEU A 55 -13.40 -1.43 0.03
CA LEU A 55 -14.16 -0.56 -0.88
C LEU A 55 -14.54 -1.27 -2.20
N PRO A 56 -15.23 -2.43 -2.14
CA PRO A 56 -15.64 -3.12 -3.36
C PRO A 56 -16.72 -2.30 -4.08
N ARG A 57 -16.52 -2.08 -5.37
CA ARG A 57 -17.41 -1.24 -6.18
C ARG A 57 -17.19 -1.50 -7.66
N MET A 58 -18.19 -1.11 -8.44
CA MET A 58 -18.08 -1.06 -9.89
C MET A 58 -18.76 0.23 -10.35
N HIS A 59 -18.08 1.04 -11.16
CA HIS A 59 -18.65 2.26 -11.75
C HIS A 59 -17.76 2.79 -12.89
N LEU A 60 -18.31 3.64 -13.74
CA LEU A 60 -17.53 4.42 -14.69
C LEU A 60 -16.70 5.46 -13.93
N THR A 61 -15.46 5.68 -14.37
CA THR A 61 -14.56 6.64 -13.75
C THR A 61 -13.86 7.53 -14.76
N GLU A 62 -13.64 8.78 -14.37
CA GLU A 62 -12.84 9.74 -15.13
C GLU A 62 -11.39 9.77 -14.68
N ARG A 63 -11.06 9.10 -13.57
CA ARG A 63 -9.72 9.09 -13.01
C ARG A 63 -8.80 8.17 -13.80
N THR A 64 -7.60 8.66 -14.07
CA THR A 64 -6.48 7.86 -14.57
C THR A 64 -5.60 7.49 -13.39
N ARG A 65 -5.16 6.23 -13.32
CA ARG A 65 -4.19 5.78 -12.33
C ARG A 65 -2.94 5.28 -13.06
N GLU A 66 -1.82 5.37 -12.36
CA GLU A 66 -0.58 4.77 -12.84
C GLU A 66 -0.70 3.25 -12.80
N ASN A 67 -0.32 2.64 -13.92
CA ASN A 67 -0.32 1.19 -14.06
C ASN A 67 1.04 0.63 -13.63
N PRO A 68 1.07 -0.58 -13.05
CA PRO A 68 2.34 -1.27 -12.82
C PRO A 68 3.06 -1.54 -14.14
N GLN A 69 4.38 -1.59 -14.09
CA GLN A 69 5.24 -1.85 -15.26
C GLN A 69 5.00 -3.23 -15.85
N GLU A 70 5.07 -4.23 -14.98
CA GLU A 70 4.70 -5.59 -15.32
C GLU A 70 3.22 -5.77 -14.95
N PRO A 71 2.31 -5.82 -15.94
CA PRO A 71 0.91 -6.06 -15.65
C PRO A 71 0.77 -7.42 -14.94
N PRO A 72 -0.02 -7.50 -13.85
CA PRO A 72 -0.24 -8.77 -13.15
C PRO A 72 -0.75 -9.86 -14.08
N MET A 73 -0.46 -11.13 -13.75
CA MET A 73 -0.82 -12.28 -14.59
C MET A 73 -2.31 -12.33 -14.90
N PHE A 74 -3.16 -11.99 -13.94
CA PHE A 74 -4.62 -11.91 -14.14
C PHE A 74 -4.99 -10.85 -15.19
N CYS A 75 -4.37 -9.67 -15.16
CA CYS A 75 -4.53 -8.63 -16.17
C CYS A 75 -4.10 -9.12 -17.56
N MET A 76 -2.95 -9.79 -17.66
CA MET A 76 -2.45 -10.34 -18.92
C MET A 76 -3.37 -11.42 -19.49
N LEU A 77 -3.92 -12.28 -18.63
CA LEU A 77 -4.89 -13.29 -19.02
C LEU A 77 -6.19 -12.65 -19.53
N LEU A 78 -6.69 -11.62 -18.86
CA LEU A 78 -7.84 -10.85 -19.36
C LEU A 78 -7.54 -10.19 -20.70
N ARG A 79 -6.33 -9.62 -20.90
CA ARG A 79 -5.95 -9.06 -22.21
C ARG A 79 -6.00 -10.12 -23.31
N LYS A 80 -5.45 -11.31 -23.06
CA LYS A 80 -5.48 -12.42 -24.02
C LYS A 80 -6.90 -12.82 -24.43
N HIS A 81 -7.85 -12.81 -23.49
CA HIS A 81 -9.18 -13.37 -23.71
C HIS A 81 -10.29 -12.34 -23.97
N CYS A 82 -10.10 -11.09 -23.57
CA CYS A 82 -11.16 -10.07 -23.53
C CYS A 82 -10.77 -8.74 -24.21
N GLU A 83 -9.48 -8.41 -24.34
CA GLU A 83 -9.08 -7.18 -25.06
C GLU A 83 -9.39 -7.33 -26.55
N GLY A 84 -10.02 -6.32 -27.15
CA GLY A 84 -10.60 -6.40 -28.48
C GLY A 84 -11.97 -7.09 -28.54
N GLY A 85 -12.49 -7.58 -27.41
CA GLY A 85 -13.81 -8.20 -27.33
C GLY A 85 -14.94 -7.18 -27.23
N ALA A 86 -16.13 -7.54 -27.69
CA ALA A 86 -17.34 -6.74 -27.55
C ALA A 86 -18.16 -7.21 -26.34
N VAL A 87 -18.63 -6.27 -25.52
CA VAL A 87 -19.55 -6.55 -24.41
C VAL A 87 -20.89 -7.01 -24.99
N GLU A 88 -21.23 -8.27 -24.82
CA GLU A 88 -22.47 -8.85 -25.34
C GLU A 88 -23.64 -8.64 -24.38
N ALA A 89 -23.40 -8.79 -23.08
CA ALA A 89 -24.40 -8.57 -22.05
C ALA A 89 -23.77 -8.17 -20.71
N ILE A 90 -24.50 -7.39 -19.93
CA ILE A 90 -24.19 -7.07 -18.54
C ILE A 90 -25.45 -7.40 -17.74
N ARG A 91 -25.36 -8.33 -16.80
CA ARG A 91 -26.51 -8.83 -16.04
C ARG A 91 -26.18 -8.96 -14.56
N GLN A 92 -27.19 -8.73 -13.72
CA GLN A 92 -27.12 -9.09 -12.31
C GLN A 92 -27.65 -10.52 -12.13
N ARG A 93 -27.07 -11.29 -11.21
CA ARG A 93 -27.58 -12.61 -10.84
C ARG A 93 -28.66 -12.45 -9.76
N GLY A 94 -29.94 -12.56 -10.15
CA GLY A 94 -31.07 -12.27 -9.26
C GLY A 94 -30.94 -10.85 -8.67
N LEU A 95 -31.10 -10.72 -7.35
CA LEU A 95 -30.80 -9.50 -6.59
C LEU A 95 -29.57 -9.65 -5.69
N GLU A 96 -28.67 -10.57 -6.03
CA GLU A 96 -27.38 -10.70 -5.35
C GLU A 96 -26.41 -9.61 -5.80
N ARG A 97 -25.36 -9.38 -5.02
CA ARG A 97 -24.28 -8.45 -5.35
C ARG A 97 -23.26 -9.08 -6.31
N ILE A 98 -23.76 -9.68 -7.38
CA ILE A 98 -22.99 -10.41 -8.39
C ILE A 98 -23.39 -9.88 -9.76
N VAL A 99 -22.41 -9.40 -10.52
CA VAL A 99 -22.60 -8.94 -11.91
C VAL A 99 -21.84 -9.87 -12.85
N GLU A 100 -22.48 -10.26 -13.94
CA GLU A 100 -21.92 -11.06 -15.01
C GLU A 100 -21.81 -10.19 -16.27
N ILE A 101 -20.59 -10.08 -16.80
CA ILE A 101 -20.31 -9.38 -18.06
C ILE A 101 -19.88 -10.44 -19.08
N ASP A 102 -20.71 -10.65 -20.09
CA ASP A 102 -20.41 -11.52 -21.22
C ASP A 102 -19.65 -10.72 -22.29
N ILE A 103 -18.52 -11.28 -22.71
CA ILE A 103 -17.58 -10.67 -23.64
C ILE A 103 -17.41 -11.63 -24.81
N ARG A 104 -17.85 -11.18 -25.98
CA ARG A 104 -17.69 -11.91 -27.23
C ARG A 104 -16.38 -11.53 -27.88
N HIS A 105 -15.53 -12.52 -28.12
CA HIS A 105 -14.23 -12.37 -28.76
C HIS A 105 -14.11 -13.35 -29.94
N ARG A 106 -13.05 -13.25 -30.73
CA ARG A 106 -12.72 -14.25 -31.77
C ARG A 106 -11.47 -15.02 -31.38
N ASN A 107 -11.46 -16.34 -31.52
CA ASN A 107 -10.24 -17.12 -31.28
C ASN A 107 -9.21 -16.90 -32.42
N GLU A 108 -8.06 -17.56 -32.33
CA GLU A 108 -6.99 -17.50 -33.34
C GLU A 108 -7.43 -18.01 -34.72
N LEU A 109 -8.47 -18.85 -34.78
CA LEU A 109 -9.08 -19.39 -36.01
C LEU A 109 -10.20 -18.48 -36.56
N GLY A 110 -10.56 -17.42 -35.83
CA GLY A 110 -11.60 -16.46 -36.21
C GLY A 110 -13.01 -16.82 -35.73
N ASP A 111 -13.20 -17.94 -35.04
CA ASP A 111 -14.49 -18.37 -34.49
C ASP A 111 -14.92 -17.51 -33.30
N PRO A 112 -16.22 -17.20 -33.16
CA PRO A 112 -16.73 -16.48 -32.02
C PRO A 112 -16.61 -17.34 -30.75
N VAL A 113 -15.98 -16.78 -29.72
CA VAL A 113 -15.89 -17.36 -28.38
C VAL A 113 -16.50 -16.40 -27.36
N LEU A 114 -17.22 -16.96 -26.40
CA LEU A 114 -17.81 -16.20 -25.30
C LEU A 114 -16.98 -16.39 -24.04
N LYS A 115 -16.71 -15.30 -23.32
CA LYS A 115 -16.11 -15.33 -21.99
C LYS A 115 -16.98 -14.55 -21.03
N ARG A 116 -17.08 -15.01 -19.78
CA ARG A 116 -17.85 -14.34 -18.74
C ARG A 116 -16.92 -13.84 -17.66
N LEU A 117 -17.00 -12.54 -17.39
CA LEU A 117 -16.38 -11.91 -16.24
C LEU A 117 -17.42 -11.80 -15.13
N VAL A 118 -17.25 -12.58 -14.06
CA VAL A 118 -18.10 -12.54 -12.87
C VAL A 118 -17.47 -11.62 -11.84
N VAL A 119 -18.23 -10.62 -11.41
CA VAL A 119 -17.84 -9.61 -10.43
C VAL A 119 -18.67 -9.82 -9.17
N GLU A 120 -18.05 -10.31 -8.11
CA GLU A 120 -18.67 -10.54 -6.81
C GLU A 120 -18.33 -9.37 -5.87
N LEU A 121 -19.32 -8.55 -5.50
CA LEU A 121 -19.15 -7.36 -4.65
C LEU A 121 -19.66 -7.63 -3.23
N THR A 122 -19.15 -8.69 -2.61
CA THR A 122 -19.66 -9.23 -1.35
C THR A 122 -19.01 -8.63 -0.09
N GLY A 123 -18.10 -7.66 -0.23
CA GLY A 123 -17.35 -7.08 0.88
C GLY A 123 -15.91 -7.63 0.92
N ARG A 124 -15.51 -8.15 2.08
CA ARG A 124 -14.17 -8.73 2.28
C ARG A 124 -13.83 -9.88 1.31
N ASN A 125 -14.85 -10.60 0.86
CA ASN A 125 -14.73 -11.75 -0.02
C ASN A 125 -15.02 -11.41 -1.49
N SER A 126 -14.97 -10.11 -1.84
CA SER A 126 -15.18 -9.68 -3.22
C SER A 126 -14.14 -10.28 -4.15
N ASN A 127 -14.55 -10.56 -5.39
CA ASN A 127 -13.72 -11.24 -6.37
C ASN A 127 -14.10 -10.82 -7.80
N ILE A 128 -13.16 -11.03 -8.72
CA ILE A 128 -13.33 -10.85 -10.17
C ILE A 128 -12.82 -12.14 -10.80
N ILE A 129 -13.69 -12.87 -11.49
CA ILE A 129 -13.43 -14.23 -11.97
C ILE A 129 -13.70 -14.26 -13.46
N LEU A 130 -12.74 -14.73 -14.26
CA LEU A 130 -12.95 -15.00 -15.68
C LEU A 130 -13.24 -16.49 -15.86
N LEU A 131 -14.31 -16.81 -16.57
CA LEU A 131 -14.69 -18.20 -16.84
C LEU A 131 -15.23 -18.39 -18.26
N ASP A 132 -15.26 -19.65 -18.68
CA ASP A 132 -15.99 -20.09 -19.85
C ASP A 132 -17.46 -20.36 -19.48
N PRO A 133 -18.43 -19.63 -20.04
CA PRO A 133 -19.83 -19.81 -19.68
C PRO A 133 -20.43 -21.13 -20.18
N ALA A 134 -19.84 -21.77 -21.20
CA ALA A 134 -20.35 -23.03 -21.73
C ALA A 134 -20.00 -24.22 -20.82
N SER A 135 -18.76 -24.27 -20.34
CA SER A 135 -18.29 -25.35 -19.44
C SER A 135 -18.38 -25.00 -17.95
N GLY A 136 -18.51 -23.72 -17.61
CA GLY A 136 -18.37 -23.22 -16.24
C GLY A 136 -16.93 -23.19 -15.72
N THR A 137 -15.94 -23.49 -16.57
CA THR A 137 -14.54 -23.61 -16.16
C THR A 137 -13.92 -22.23 -15.92
N ILE A 138 -13.31 -22.06 -14.75
CA ILE A 138 -12.58 -20.86 -14.37
C ILE A 138 -11.27 -20.80 -15.16
N HIS A 139 -11.04 -19.70 -15.86
CA HIS A 139 -9.74 -19.40 -16.44
C HIS A 139 -8.77 -18.90 -15.38
N ASP A 140 -9.17 -17.87 -14.63
CA ASP A 140 -8.44 -17.36 -13.45
C ASP A 140 -9.33 -16.41 -12.65
N ALA A 141 -8.83 -15.96 -11.50
CA ALA A 141 -9.50 -14.97 -10.66
C ALA A 141 -8.48 -13.98 -10.07
N ILE A 142 -8.92 -12.74 -9.83
CA ILE A 142 -8.11 -11.73 -9.16
C ILE A 142 -7.75 -12.15 -7.73
N ARG A 143 -8.63 -12.93 -7.09
CA ARG A 143 -8.38 -13.60 -5.81
C ARG A 143 -8.59 -15.10 -5.95
N ARG A 144 -7.50 -15.86 -5.87
CA ARG A 144 -7.54 -17.34 -5.86
C ARG A 144 -7.96 -17.86 -4.48
N VAL A 145 -8.99 -18.68 -4.45
CA VAL A 145 -9.53 -19.27 -3.20
C VAL A 145 -9.21 -20.76 -3.20
N THR A 146 -8.29 -21.15 -2.32
CA THR A 146 -7.89 -22.55 -2.15
C THR A 146 -8.80 -23.28 -1.17
N PRO A 147 -8.79 -24.62 -1.14
CA PRO A 147 -9.53 -25.40 -0.14
C PRO A 147 -9.21 -25.04 1.32
N ALA A 148 -8.01 -24.51 1.58
CA ALA A 148 -7.61 -24.03 2.91
C ALA A 148 -8.31 -22.72 3.33
N ILE A 149 -8.75 -21.91 2.36
CA ILE A 149 -9.42 -20.63 2.62
C ILE A 149 -10.93 -20.80 2.72
N SER A 150 -11.51 -21.71 1.93
CA SER A 150 -12.94 -21.98 1.96
C SER A 150 -13.22 -23.46 1.69
N SER A 151 -13.96 -24.08 2.60
CA SER A 151 -14.48 -25.44 2.45
C SER A 151 -15.72 -25.51 1.55
N TYR A 152 -16.42 -24.39 1.35
CA TYR A 152 -17.65 -24.35 0.55
C TYR A 152 -17.38 -24.33 -0.95
N ARG A 153 -16.45 -23.47 -1.38
CA ARG A 153 -16.12 -23.29 -2.80
C ARG A 153 -14.64 -22.98 -3.01
N THR A 154 -14.10 -23.50 -4.10
CA THR A 154 -12.75 -23.17 -4.57
C THR A 154 -12.85 -22.28 -5.80
N VAL A 155 -11.90 -21.34 -5.93
CA VAL A 155 -11.80 -20.45 -7.08
C VAL A 155 -10.35 -20.54 -7.57
N LEU A 156 -10.12 -21.51 -8.45
CA LEU A 156 -8.80 -21.81 -9.02
C LEU A 156 -8.92 -22.06 -10.53
N PRO A 157 -7.90 -21.70 -11.33
CA PRO A 157 -7.84 -22.04 -12.74
C PRO A 157 -8.11 -23.53 -13.01
N GLY A 158 -8.92 -23.82 -14.02
CA GLY A 158 -9.31 -25.18 -14.41
C GLY A 158 -10.44 -25.80 -13.57
N GLY A 159 -10.78 -25.23 -12.41
CA GLY A 159 -11.93 -25.65 -11.62
C GLY A 159 -13.26 -25.14 -12.19
N ASN A 160 -14.39 -25.71 -11.76
CA ASN A 160 -15.72 -25.21 -12.13
C ASN A 160 -16.17 -24.12 -11.16
N TYR A 161 -16.79 -23.07 -11.70
CA TYR A 161 -17.30 -21.97 -10.90
C TYR A 161 -18.51 -22.37 -10.07
N VAL A 162 -18.40 -22.11 -8.76
CA VAL A 162 -19.51 -22.21 -7.81
C VAL A 162 -19.77 -20.81 -7.23
N PRO A 163 -21.00 -20.28 -7.33
CA PRO A 163 -21.34 -18.98 -6.75
C PRO A 163 -21.22 -18.99 -5.23
N PRO A 164 -21.27 -17.82 -4.56
CA PRO A 164 -21.35 -17.75 -3.11
C PRO A 164 -22.57 -18.54 -2.61
N PRO A 165 -22.56 -19.02 -1.34
CA PRO A 165 -23.71 -19.70 -0.76
C PRO A 165 -24.99 -18.86 -0.91
N PRO A 166 -26.10 -19.46 -1.37
CA PRO A 166 -27.36 -18.74 -1.49
C PRO A 166 -27.85 -18.32 -0.10
N GLN A 167 -28.47 -17.13 -0.01
CA GLN A 167 -28.99 -16.62 1.25
C GLN A 167 -30.39 -17.16 1.61
N ASN A 168 -31.02 -17.94 0.72
CA ASN A 168 -32.39 -18.45 0.86
C ASN A 168 -33.43 -17.36 1.18
N LYS A 169 -33.28 -16.19 0.55
CA LYS A 169 -34.18 -15.05 0.70
C LYS A 169 -35.14 -14.95 -0.47
N ARG A 170 -36.29 -14.31 -0.23
CA ARG A 170 -37.33 -14.05 -1.24
C ARG A 170 -36.90 -12.92 -2.18
N ASP A 171 -37.38 -12.96 -3.43
CA ASP A 171 -37.22 -11.84 -4.35
C ASP A 171 -38.26 -10.76 -4.03
N PRO A 172 -37.84 -9.54 -3.60
CA PRO A 172 -38.78 -8.48 -3.26
C PRO A 172 -39.53 -7.88 -4.47
N LEU A 173 -39.06 -8.08 -5.71
CA LEU A 173 -39.71 -7.51 -6.91
C LEU A 173 -40.91 -8.34 -7.38
N GLU A 174 -40.94 -9.63 -7.04
CA GLU A 174 -42.02 -10.56 -7.40
C GLU A 174 -42.98 -10.83 -6.22
N GLU A 175 -42.78 -10.15 -5.10
CA GLU A 175 -43.49 -10.42 -3.85
C GLU A 175 -44.95 -9.94 -3.88
N SER A 176 -45.83 -10.75 -3.28
CA SER A 176 -47.25 -10.47 -3.11
C SER A 176 -47.55 -9.94 -1.70
N GLU A 177 -48.70 -9.29 -1.50
CA GLU A 177 -49.07 -8.79 -0.18
C GLU A 177 -49.25 -9.92 0.85
N THR A 178 -49.83 -11.03 0.41
CA THR A 178 -50.00 -12.23 1.24
C THR A 178 -48.65 -12.82 1.62
N GLY A 179 -47.76 -13.00 0.63
CA GLY A 179 -46.41 -13.51 0.87
C GLY A 179 -45.59 -12.59 1.77
N PHE A 180 -45.71 -11.27 1.62
CA PHE A 180 -45.08 -10.30 2.49
C PHE A 180 -45.57 -10.40 3.94
N ARG A 181 -46.88 -10.50 4.15
CA ARG A 181 -47.45 -10.66 5.50
C ARG A 181 -47.00 -11.97 6.16
N GLU A 182 -46.84 -13.05 5.40
CA GLU A 182 -46.27 -14.30 5.90
C GLU A 182 -44.79 -14.15 6.26
N ALA A 183 -43.99 -13.51 5.40
CA ALA A 183 -42.56 -13.29 5.63
C ALA A 183 -42.27 -12.38 6.83
N MET A 184 -43.15 -11.41 7.05
CA MET A 184 -43.13 -10.53 8.22
C MET A 184 -43.91 -11.09 9.42
N GLY A 185 -44.55 -12.25 9.25
CA GLY A 185 -45.40 -12.89 10.26
C GLY A 185 -44.60 -13.30 11.50
N GLY A 186 -45.18 -13.06 12.68
CA GLY A 186 -44.55 -13.35 13.98
C GLY A 186 -43.95 -12.14 14.70
N LEU A 187 -43.99 -10.95 14.09
CA LEU A 187 -43.65 -9.70 14.77
C LEU A 187 -44.87 -9.13 15.53
N PRO A 188 -44.69 -8.59 16.75
CA PRO A 188 -45.76 -7.88 17.45
C PRO A 188 -46.27 -6.70 16.62
N ALA A 189 -47.56 -6.36 16.73
CA ALA A 189 -48.12 -5.17 16.08
C ALA A 189 -47.39 -3.87 16.50
N ASP A 190 -46.87 -3.86 17.73
CA ASP A 190 -46.07 -2.78 18.33
C ASP A 190 -44.56 -3.09 18.35
N GLY A 191 -44.09 -3.94 17.44
CA GLY A 191 -42.67 -4.31 17.35
C GLY A 191 -41.76 -3.09 17.17
N ALA A 192 -40.58 -3.12 17.79
CA ALA A 192 -39.61 -2.03 17.66
C ALA A 192 -39.20 -1.85 16.18
N PRO A 193 -38.99 -0.62 15.68
CA PRO A 193 -38.55 -0.38 14.31
C PRO A 193 -37.32 -1.19 13.90
N ALA A 194 -36.39 -1.40 14.82
CA ALA A 194 -35.18 -2.20 14.60
C ALA A 194 -35.48 -3.69 14.29
N ASP A 195 -36.56 -4.25 14.85
CA ASP A 195 -36.97 -5.62 14.55
C ASP A 195 -37.56 -5.72 13.14
N LEU A 196 -38.36 -4.73 12.73
CA LEU A 196 -38.88 -4.64 11.36
C LEU A 196 -37.73 -4.53 10.34
N GLU A 197 -36.73 -3.69 10.63
CA GLU A 197 -35.52 -3.54 9.80
C GLU A 197 -34.78 -4.87 9.63
N ARG A 198 -34.52 -5.58 10.74
CA ARG A 198 -33.81 -6.86 10.75
C ARG A 198 -34.58 -7.94 9.99
N THR A 199 -35.90 -8.01 10.18
CA THR A 199 -36.74 -9.00 9.47
C THR A 199 -36.77 -8.74 7.97
N LEU A 200 -36.88 -7.48 7.53
CA LEU A 200 -36.80 -7.14 6.10
C LEU A 200 -35.47 -7.58 5.47
N VAL A 201 -34.35 -7.26 6.13
CA VAL A 201 -33.00 -7.65 5.66
C VAL A 201 -32.85 -9.17 5.65
N GLY A 202 -33.45 -9.87 6.61
CA GLY A 202 -33.42 -11.33 6.71
C GLY A 202 -34.28 -12.03 5.67
N ALA A 203 -35.45 -11.48 5.34
CA ALA A 203 -36.43 -12.09 4.46
C ALA A 203 -36.16 -11.86 2.97
N TYR A 204 -35.65 -10.68 2.59
CA TYR A 204 -35.58 -10.25 1.20
C TYR A 204 -34.16 -10.11 0.66
N ALA A 205 -33.95 -10.63 -0.55
CA ALA A 205 -32.69 -10.47 -1.27
C ALA A 205 -32.50 -9.01 -1.72
N GLY A 206 -31.25 -8.55 -1.74
CA GLY A 206 -30.90 -7.25 -2.29
C GLY A 206 -31.28 -6.02 -1.46
N ILE A 207 -31.96 -6.16 -0.32
CA ILE A 207 -32.27 -5.06 0.60
C ILE A 207 -31.19 -4.94 1.67
N GLY A 208 -30.46 -3.81 1.67
CA GLY A 208 -29.49 -3.49 2.72
C GLY A 208 -30.12 -2.85 3.97
N PRO A 209 -29.41 -2.82 5.11
CA PRO A 209 -29.92 -2.19 6.35
C PRO A 209 -30.32 -0.72 6.19
N LEU A 210 -29.59 0.03 5.36
CA LEU A 210 -29.89 1.46 5.11
C LEU A 210 -31.26 1.63 4.44
N LEU A 211 -31.56 0.79 3.45
CA LEU A 211 -32.83 0.83 2.73
C LEU A 211 -33.96 0.25 3.58
N ALA A 212 -33.71 -0.80 4.36
CA ALA A 212 -34.70 -1.34 5.29
C ALA A 212 -35.15 -0.28 6.30
N ARG A 213 -34.21 0.48 6.87
CA ARG A 213 -34.50 1.60 7.77
C ARG A 213 -35.32 2.70 7.09
N GLU A 214 -35.01 3.00 5.83
CA GLU A 214 -35.80 3.94 5.05
C GLU A 214 -37.24 3.46 4.82
N ILE A 215 -37.43 2.18 4.45
CA ILE A 215 -38.76 1.58 4.24
C ILE A 215 -39.58 1.63 5.54
N VAL A 216 -38.99 1.21 6.66
CA VAL A 216 -39.64 1.25 7.98
C VAL A 216 -40.00 2.68 8.38
N HIS A 217 -39.11 3.63 8.10
CA HIS A 217 -39.37 5.04 8.39
C HIS A 217 -40.50 5.62 7.52
N ARG A 218 -40.56 5.30 6.22
CA ARG A 218 -41.67 5.69 5.33
C ARG A 218 -43.01 5.12 5.79
N ALA A 219 -43.01 3.95 6.43
CA ALA A 219 -44.17 3.35 7.07
C ALA A 219 -44.55 3.97 8.42
N GLY A 220 -43.84 5.01 8.88
CA GLY A 220 -44.03 5.62 10.19
C GLY A 220 -43.70 4.69 11.37
N GLY A 221 -42.90 3.64 11.13
CA GLY A 221 -42.58 2.61 12.12
C GLY A 221 -43.71 1.62 12.41
N LYS A 222 -44.80 1.64 11.64
CA LYS A 222 -45.96 0.78 11.86
C LYS A 222 -45.96 -0.41 10.92
N SER A 223 -46.20 -1.62 11.46
CA SER A 223 -46.27 -2.86 10.67
C SER A 223 -47.38 -2.82 9.59
N ALA A 224 -48.53 -2.20 9.89
CA ALA A 224 -49.66 -2.13 8.97
C ALA A 224 -49.37 -1.36 7.66
N GLU A 225 -48.55 -0.30 7.73
CA GLU A 225 -48.21 0.53 6.56
C GLU A 225 -46.93 0.06 5.84
N LEU A 226 -46.24 -0.93 6.41
CA LEU A 226 -44.95 -1.38 5.92
C LEU A 226 -45.02 -1.95 4.51
N TRP A 227 -46.11 -2.65 4.18
CA TRP A 227 -46.34 -3.17 2.84
C TRP A 227 -46.45 -2.05 1.79
N ASN A 228 -47.18 -0.98 2.10
CA ASN A 228 -47.34 0.15 1.19
C ASN A 228 -46.00 0.83 0.89
N ALA A 229 -45.20 1.08 1.94
CA ALA A 229 -43.87 1.65 1.81
C ALA A 229 -42.91 0.72 1.03
N PHE A 230 -42.91 -0.57 1.35
CA PHE A 230 -42.11 -1.58 0.66
C PHE A 230 -42.47 -1.66 -0.83
N ARG A 231 -43.77 -1.82 -1.14
CA ARG A 231 -44.27 -1.93 -2.51
C ARG A 231 -43.94 -0.67 -3.33
N ALA A 232 -44.02 0.52 -2.73
CA ALA A 232 -43.66 1.76 -3.42
C ALA A 232 -42.19 1.76 -3.87
N VAL A 233 -41.26 1.40 -2.96
CA VAL A 233 -39.82 1.30 -3.29
C VAL A 233 -39.56 0.20 -4.33
N MET A 234 -40.21 -0.96 -4.21
CA MET A 234 -40.03 -2.05 -5.17
C MET A 234 -40.60 -1.73 -6.54
N ARG A 235 -41.70 -0.98 -6.62
CA ARG A 235 -42.23 -0.47 -7.90
C ARG A 235 -41.24 0.48 -8.57
N ASP A 236 -40.67 1.42 -7.81
CA ASP A 236 -39.63 2.31 -8.33
C ASP A 236 -38.41 1.52 -8.82
N ALA A 237 -38.02 0.47 -8.10
CA ALA A 237 -36.93 -0.41 -8.50
C ALA A 237 -37.23 -1.25 -9.76
N ALA A 238 -38.48 -1.71 -9.91
CA ALA A 238 -38.95 -2.47 -11.07
C ALA A 238 -39.01 -1.59 -12.32
N ASP A 239 -39.53 -0.38 -12.19
CA ASP A 239 -39.68 0.63 -13.24
C ASP A 239 -38.36 1.37 -13.54
N HIS A 240 -37.25 1.00 -12.88
CA HIS A 240 -35.94 1.65 -12.99
C HIS A 240 -35.94 3.17 -12.68
N ARG A 241 -36.84 3.61 -11.79
CA ARG A 241 -36.95 5.00 -11.31
C ARG A 241 -36.10 5.22 -10.06
N TYR A 242 -34.82 5.52 -10.28
CA TYR A 242 -33.88 5.76 -9.18
C TYR A 242 -33.68 7.26 -8.91
N HIS A 243 -33.40 7.59 -7.65
CA HIS A 243 -33.08 8.93 -7.18
C HIS A 243 -31.75 8.88 -6.39
N PRO A 244 -30.60 8.85 -7.07
CA PRO A 244 -29.31 8.70 -6.42
C PRO A 244 -28.95 9.93 -5.58
N VAL A 245 -28.66 9.70 -4.31
CA VAL A 245 -28.36 10.76 -3.33
C VAL A 245 -27.15 10.42 -2.48
N ILE A 246 -26.41 11.45 -2.08
CA ILE A 246 -25.43 11.40 -0.99
C ILE A 246 -25.96 12.23 0.17
N VAL A 247 -25.93 11.66 1.37
CA VAL A 247 -26.34 12.35 2.60
C VAL A 247 -25.16 12.46 3.54
N HIS A 248 -24.85 13.69 3.95
CA HIS A 248 -23.87 14.01 4.99
C HIS A 248 -24.62 14.19 6.31
N ALA A 249 -24.62 13.14 7.14
CA ALA A 249 -25.31 13.16 8.42
C ALA A 249 -24.55 14.02 9.45
N PRO A 250 -25.27 14.66 10.40
CA PRO A 250 -24.67 15.47 11.47
C PRO A 250 -23.66 14.73 12.35
N ASP A 251 -23.76 13.40 12.43
CA ASP A 251 -22.83 12.54 13.17
C ASP A 251 -21.48 12.32 12.45
N GLY A 252 -21.26 13.03 11.34
CA GLY A 252 -20.06 12.94 10.51
C GLY A 252 -20.05 11.77 9.52
N LYS A 253 -21.08 10.92 9.51
CA LYS A 253 -21.16 9.81 8.55
C LYS A 253 -21.69 10.30 7.22
N THR A 254 -21.04 9.88 6.14
CA THR A 254 -21.53 10.08 4.77
C THR A 254 -22.02 8.75 4.22
N VAL A 255 -23.25 8.72 3.71
CA VAL A 255 -23.86 7.56 3.06
C VAL A 255 -24.33 7.93 1.65
N PHE A 256 -24.44 6.94 0.78
CA PHE A 256 -25.12 7.10 -0.51
C PHE A 256 -26.24 6.06 -0.64
N SER A 257 -27.24 6.36 -1.46
CA SER A 257 -28.35 5.48 -1.81
C SER A 257 -28.80 5.74 -3.24
N VAL A 258 -29.45 4.75 -3.87
CA VAL A 258 -30.11 4.89 -5.18
C VAL A 258 -31.58 5.32 -5.05
N PHE A 259 -32.09 5.38 -3.82
CA PHE A 259 -33.40 5.93 -3.46
C PHE A 259 -33.21 7.10 -2.49
N ASP A 260 -34.15 8.04 -2.51
CA ASP A 260 -34.17 9.11 -1.52
C ASP A 260 -34.27 8.55 -0.09
N LEU A 261 -33.55 9.18 0.83
CA LEU A 261 -33.47 8.77 2.23
C LEU A 261 -34.13 9.84 3.09
N THR A 262 -35.40 9.67 3.45
CA THR A 262 -36.13 10.64 4.27
C THR A 262 -35.81 10.49 5.76
N HIS A 263 -35.37 9.31 6.21
CA HIS A 263 -35.05 9.07 7.62
C HIS A 263 -33.77 9.76 8.13
N LEU A 264 -32.89 10.20 7.23
CA LEU A 264 -31.65 10.90 7.58
C LEU A 264 -31.82 12.41 7.47
N THR A 265 -31.46 13.10 8.54
CA THR A 265 -31.25 14.54 8.56
C THR A 265 -29.81 14.85 8.14
N GLY A 266 -29.59 15.99 7.48
CA GLY A 266 -28.26 16.40 7.01
C GLY A 266 -28.30 17.06 5.64
N ASP A 267 -27.12 17.41 5.13
CA ASP A 267 -26.98 17.96 3.78
C ASP A 267 -27.16 16.83 2.74
N LYS A 268 -28.13 17.01 1.86
CA LYS A 268 -28.51 16.04 0.83
C LYS A 268 -28.14 16.57 -0.54
N ARG A 269 -27.34 15.79 -1.26
CA ARG A 269 -26.95 16.10 -2.63
C ARG A 269 -27.48 15.05 -3.58
N SER A 270 -28.33 15.47 -4.51
CA SER A 270 -28.89 14.62 -5.57
C SER A 270 -27.97 14.55 -6.79
N PHE A 271 -28.02 13.43 -7.50
CA PHE A 271 -27.21 13.17 -8.68
C PHE A 271 -28.08 12.70 -9.85
N PRO A 272 -27.67 12.97 -11.11
CA PRO A 272 -28.44 12.58 -12.29
C PRO A 272 -28.46 11.06 -12.54
N GLY A 273 -27.52 10.31 -11.96
CA GLY A 273 -27.41 8.86 -12.14
C GLY A 273 -26.50 8.22 -11.09
N VAL A 274 -26.60 6.90 -10.94
CA VAL A 274 -25.84 6.15 -9.93
C VAL A 274 -24.35 6.17 -10.22
N GLN A 275 -23.94 6.21 -11.50
CA GLN A 275 -22.53 6.32 -11.88
C GLN A 275 -21.89 7.60 -11.31
N ALA A 276 -22.53 8.75 -11.50
CA ALA A 276 -22.05 10.05 -11.01
C ALA A 276 -22.06 10.14 -9.47
N CYS A 277 -23.09 9.55 -8.85
CA CYS A 277 -23.21 9.45 -7.40
C CYS A 277 -22.03 8.63 -6.82
N MET A 278 -21.75 7.45 -7.38
CA MET A 278 -20.67 6.58 -6.92
C MET A 278 -19.29 7.20 -7.15
N GLU A 279 -19.02 7.79 -8.31
CA GLU A 279 -17.75 8.48 -8.59
C GLU A 279 -17.49 9.61 -7.59
N THR A 280 -18.53 10.34 -7.17
CA THR A 280 -18.40 11.40 -6.17
C THR A 280 -18.22 10.83 -4.76
N TYR A 281 -19.05 9.88 -4.35
CA TYR A 281 -19.01 9.29 -3.01
C TYR A 281 -17.70 8.57 -2.70
N PHE A 282 -17.16 7.82 -3.67
CA PHE A 282 -15.95 7.05 -3.47
C PHE A 282 -14.67 7.85 -3.72
N ARG A 283 -14.75 9.09 -4.24
CA ARG A 283 -13.59 9.90 -4.64
C ARG A 283 -12.49 9.94 -3.58
N ASP A 284 -12.79 10.50 -2.41
CA ASP A 284 -11.78 10.75 -1.37
C ASP A 284 -11.44 9.48 -0.58
N LYS A 285 -12.40 8.54 -0.49
CA LYS A 285 -12.18 7.25 0.17
C LYS A 285 -11.26 6.36 -0.67
N ALA A 286 -11.46 6.34 -1.98
CA ALA A 286 -10.65 5.57 -2.92
C ALA A 286 -9.25 6.15 -3.10
N GLU A 287 -9.09 7.48 -3.01
CA GLU A 287 -7.76 8.11 -3.03
C GLU A 287 -6.93 7.72 -1.80
N ARG A 288 -7.53 7.86 -0.61
CA ARG A 288 -6.89 7.45 0.65
C ARG A 288 -6.52 5.97 0.66
N GLU A 289 -7.43 5.11 0.20
CA GLU A 289 -7.16 3.68 0.09
C GLU A 289 -6.08 3.36 -0.97
N TYR A 290 -6.05 4.09 -2.08
CA TYR A 290 -5.00 3.96 -3.11
C TYR A 290 -3.61 4.30 -2.54
N VAL A 291 -3.48 5.45 -1.87
CA VAL A 291 -2.27 5.88 -1.18
C VAL A 291 -1.83 4.81 -0.18
N ARG A 292 -2.74 4.37 0.70
CA ARG A 292 -2.47 3.35 1.71
C ARG A 292 -1.92 2.06 1.10
N GLN A 293 -2.51 1.57 0.00
CA GLN A 293 -2.07 0.33 -0.64
C GLN A 293 -0.69 0.46 -1.30
N ARG A 294 -0.42 1.58 -1.98
CA ARG A 294 0.90 1.86 -2.56
C ARG A 294 1.97 1.99 -1.49
N THR A 295 1.68 2.70 -0.40
CA THR A 295 2.57 2.79 0.76
C THR A 295 2.84 1.40 1.34
N ALA A 296 1.81 0.58 1.55
CA ALA A 296 1.98 -0.77 2.10
C ALA A 296 2.84 -1.69 1.20
N GLU A 297 2.70 -1.56 -0.13
CA GLU A 297 3.53 -2.28 -1.11
C GLU A 297 5.02 -1.89 -0.94
N LEU A 298 5.32 -0.60 -0.93
CA LEU A 298 6.69 -0.09 -0.76
C LEU A 298 7.29 -0.44 0.60
N VAL A 299 6.50 -0.29 1.68
CA VAL A 299 6.91 -0.69 3.03
C VAL A 299 7.29 -2.17 3.05
N ARG A 300 6.50 -3.06 2.43
CA ARG A 300 6.84 -4.49 2.36
C ARG A 300 8.17 -4.75 1.66
N VAL A 301 8.45 -4.04 0.56
CA VAL A 301 9.72 -4.15 -0.18
C VAL A 301 10.88 -3.69 0.71
N VAL A 302 10.78 -2.48 1.27
CA VAL A 302 11.84 -1.87 2.09
C VAL A 302 12.11 -2.68 3.35
N SER A 303 11.07 -3.10 4.09
CA SER A 303 11.21 -3.97 5.27
C SER A 303 11.81 -5.33 4.90
N GLY A 304 11.50 -5.87 3.71
CA GLY A 304 12.12 -7.09 3.21
C GLY A 304 13.63 -6.96 2.98
N GLU A 305 14.09 -5.83 2.45
CA GLU A 305 15.52 -5.55 2.26
C GLU A 305 16.24 -5.23 3.58
N ILE A 306 15.58 -4.56 4.53
CA ILE A 306 16.11 -4.37 5.89
C ILE A 306 16.35 -5.74 6.54
N ALA A 307 15.34 -6.63 6.54
CA ALA A 307 15.47 -7.97 7.12
C ALA A 307 16.54 -8.85 6.42
N ARG A 308 16.87 -8.58 5.16
CA ARG A 308 18.01 -9.24 4.48
C ARG A 308 19.35 -8.69 4.98
N ASN A 309 19.46 -7.38 5.12
CA ASN A 309 20.66 -6.72 5.63
C ASN A 309 20.91 -7.06 7.11
N GLU A 310 19.89 -7.11 7.95
CA GLU A 310 20.02 -7.55 9.36
C GLU A 310 20.58 -8.97 9.48
N ARG A 311 20.07 -9.91 8.67
CA ARG A 311 20.62 -11.28 8.58
C ARG A 311 22.06 -11.30 8.07
N ARG A 312 22.43 -10.39 7.17
CA ARG A 312 23.82 -10.23 6.71
C ARG A 312 24.72 -9.71 7.82
N ILE A 313 24.29 -8.69 8.56
CA ILE A 313 25.02 -8.12 9.71
C ILE A 313 25.25 -9.19 10.78
N ALA A 314 24.24 -10.00 11.11
CA ALA A 314 24.38 -11.07 12.09
C ALA A 314 25.52 -12.04 11.73
N ARG A 315 25.58 -12.50 10.46
CA ARG A 315 26.66 -13.36 9.96
C ARG A 315 28.03 -12.68 9.93
N LEU A 316 28.09 -11.39 9.58
CA LEU A 316 29.34 -10.63 9.58
C LEU A 316 29.87 -10.43 10.99
N ARG A 317 28.99 -10.17 11.97
CA ARG A 317 29.37 -10.07 13.40
C ARG A 317 29.88 -11.39 13.95
N GLU A 318 29.26 -12.51 13.58
CA GLU A 318 29.76 -13.85 13.90
C GLU A 318 31.16 -14.08 13.32
N THR A 319 31.40 -13.71 12.06
CA THR A 319 32.73 -13.80 11.42
C THR A 319 33.77 -12.93 12.14
N LEU A 320 33.39 -11.74 12.61
CA LEU A 320 34.28 -10.85 13.37
C LEU A 320 34.59 -11.41 14.76
N GLU A 321 33.63 -12.08 15.40
CA GLU A 321 33.84 -12.73 16.70
C GLU A 321 34.77 -13.95 16.56
N GLU A 322 34.55 -14.79 15.54
CA GLU A 322 35.49 -15.89 15.20
C GLU A 322 36.90 -15.37 14.91
N ALA A 323 37.01 -14.18 14.32
CA ALA A 323 38.29 -13.54 14.07
C ALA A 323 38.95 -12.96 15.33
N ARG A 324 38.19 -12.60 16.39
CA ARG A 324 38.77 -12.24 17.70
C ARG A 324 39.44 -13.44 18.36
N GLU A 325 38.87 -14.63 18.19
CA GLU A 325 39.49 -15.88 18.62
C GLU A 325 40.67 -16.30 17.72
N ALA A 326 40.97 -15.59 16.63
CA ALA A 326 42.00 -15.99 15.68
C ALA A 326 43.41 -16.04 16.29
N ASP A 327 43.68 -15.19 17.29
CA ASP A 327 44.96 -15.15 18.00
C ASP A 327 45.26 -16.45 18.75
N LYS A 328 44.22 -17.21 19.14
CA LYS A 328 44.37 -18.57 19.68
C LYS A 328 45.05 -19.50 18.69
N TYR A 329 44.69 -19.42 17.41
CA TYR A 329 45.32 -20.23 16.36
C TYR A 329 46.75 -19.80 16.07
N ARG A 330 47.08 -18.50 16.20
CA ARG A 330 48.47 -18.04 16.14
C ARG A 330 49.30 -18.65 17.27
N ARG A 331 48.80 -18.55 18.51
CA ARG A 331 49.44 -19.13 19.71
C ARG A 331 49.60 -20.65 19.56
N TYR A 332 48.61 -21.36 19.03
CA TYR A 332 48.72 -22.80 18.73
C TYR A 332 49.79 -23.12 17.69
N GLY A 333 49.89 -22.33 16.61
CA GLY A 333 50.94 -22.49 15.62
C GLY A 333 52.35 -22.29 16.21
N GLU A 334 52.53 -21.27 17.04
CA GLU A 334 53.80 -20.94 17.70
C GLU A 334 54.21 -21.99 18.74
N LEU A 335 53.28 -22.39 19.62
CA LEU A 335 53.53 -23.41 20.65
C LEU A 335 53.85 -24.77 20.03
N LEU A 336 53.11 -25.18 18.99
CA LEU A 336 53.36 -26.42 18.27
C LEU A 336 54.70 -26.40 17.52
N THR A 337 55.07 -25.25 16.94
CA THR A 337 56.38 -25.08 16.29
C THR A 337 57.53 -25.20 17.29
N ALA A 338 57.37 -24.64 18.50
CA ALA A 338 58.37 -24.73 19.57
C ALA A 338 58.55 -26.17 20.11
N HIS A 339 57.50 -27.00 20.06
CA HIS A 339 57.47 -28.36 20.61
C HIS A 339 57.40 -29.44 19.52
N LEU A 340 57.89 -29.16 18.30
CA LEU A 340 57.86 -30.09 17.16
C LEU A 340 58.49 -31.46 17.44
N HIS A 341 59.46 -31.52 18.37
CA HIS A 341 60.16 -32.74 18.76
C HIS A 341 59.34 -33.65 19.69
N ALA A 342 58.27 -33.13 20.31
CA ALA A 342 57.44 -33.82 21.28
C ALA A 342 56.16 -34.41 20.67
N VAL A 343 55.90 -34.19 19.38
CA VAL A 343 54.66 -34.56 18.69
C VAL A 343 54.99 -35.44 17.49
N THR A 344 54.24 -36.54 17.32
CA THR A 344 54.44 -37.47 16.21
C THR A 344 53.23 -37.48 15.26
N ARG A 345 53.43 -38.02 14.05
CA ARG A 345 52.35 -38.16 13.07
C ARG A 345 51.39 -39.26 13.54
N GLY A 346 50.11 -38.92 13.68
CA GLY A 346 49.07 -39.83 14.18
C GLY A 346 48.44 -39.37 15.51
N ASP A 347 49.06 -38.41 16.19
CA ASP A 347 48.54 -37.87 17.45
C ASP A 347 47.30 -36.99 17.21
N GLU A 348 46.27 -37.16 18.05
CA GLU A 348 45.03 -36.36 17.99
C GLU A 348 45.12 -35.05 18.77
N ARG A 349 46.05 -34.95 19.73
CA ARG A 349 46.26 -33.80 20.60
C ARG A 349 47.73 -33.68 21.00
N ALA A 350 48.21 -32.45 21.16
CA ALA A 350 49.51 -32.15 21.76
C ALA A 350 49.31 -31.36 23.06
N GLU A 351 49.88 -31.86 24.15
CA GLU A 351 49.98 -31.14 25.42
C GLU A 351 51.29 -30.37 25.43
N VAL A 352 51.20 -29.04 25.42
CA VAL A 352 52.37 -28.16 25.34
C VAL A 352 52.30 -27.09 26.43
N VAL A 353 53.46 -26.71 26.96
CA VAL A 353 53.56 -25.66 27.97
C VAL A 353 53.39 -24.31 27.30
N ASP A 354 52.47 -23.51 27.82
CA ASP A 354 52.20 -22.19 27.29
C ASP A 354 53.11 -21.13 27.92
N TYR A 355 54.24 -20.87 27.27
CA TYR A 355 55.27 -19.95 27.76
C TYR A 355 54.88 -18.45 27.66
N TYR A 356 53.70 -18.12 27.10
CA TYR A 356 53.20 -16.74 27.08
C TYR A 356 52.47 -16.35 28.37
N ASP A 357 52.20 -17.30 29.26
CA ASP A 357 51.54 -17.06 30.55
C ASP A 357 52.55 -17.28 31.69
N GLU A 358 52.57 -16.39 32.69
CA GLU A 358 53.47 -16.48 33.85
C GLU A 358 53.22 -17.76 34.66
N ALA A 359 51.99 -18.28 34.63
CA ALA A 359 51.63 -19.54 35.29
C ALA A 359 52.05 -20.80 34.51
N GLN A 360 52.56 -20.65 33.27
CA GLN A 360 52.97 -21.74 32.38
C GLN A 360 52.00 -22.94 32.35
N PRO A 361 50.69 -22.72 32.11
CA PRO A 361 49.72 -23.79 32.09
C PRO A 361 49.99 -24.74 30.90
N VAL A 362 49.68 -26.02 31.09
CA VAL A 362 49.70 -27.00 29.99
C VAL A 362 48.43 -26.81 29.15
N VAL A 363 48.61 -26.51 27.87
CA VAL A 363 47.52 -26.30 26.91
C VAL A 363 47.42 -27.51 25.97
N SER A 364 46.21 -28.04 25.83
CA SER A 364 45.92 -29.14 24.89
C SER A 364 45.54 -28.56 23.52
N ILE A 365 46.39 -28.78 22.52
CA ILE A 365 46.19 -28.34 21.13
C ILE A 365 45.67 -29.52 20.32
N PRO A 366 44.48 -29.44 19.69
CA PRO A 366 44.00 -30.50 18.80
C PRO A 366 44.84 -30.59 17.53
N LEU A 367 45.07 -31.80 17.03
CA LEU A 367 45.87 -32.07 15.83
C LEU A 367 45.06 -32.88 14.82
N ASP A 368 45.46 -32.80 13.55
CA ASP A 368 44.98 -33.70 12.52
C ASP A 368 45.95 -34.89 12.39
N PRO A 369 45.51 -36.12 12.69
CA PRO A 369 46.35 -37.31 12.64
C PRO A 369 46.93 -37.60 11.24
N GLN A 370 46.29 -37.11 10.19
CA GLN A 370 46.73 -37.35 8.81
C GLN A 370 47.92 -36.45 8.41
N LEU A 371 48.09 -35.31 9.10
CA LEU A 371 49.09 -34.30 8.82
C LEU A 371 50.33 -34.47 9.71
N SER A 372 51.50 -34.09 9.20
CA SER A 372 52.70 -33.98 10.02
C SER A 372 52.57 -32.83 11.06
N PRO A 373 53.38 -32.84 12.14
CA PRO A 373 53.39 -31.74 13.12
C PRO A 373 53.65 -30.36 12.51
N SER A 374 54.55 -30.28 11.53
CA SER A 374 54.83 -29.04 10.78
C SER A 374 53.64 -28.59 9.91
N GLU A 375 52.95 -29.54 9.24
CA GLU A 375 51.75 -29.23 8.46
C GLU A 375 50.57 -28.81 9.34
N ASN A 376 50.42 -29.37 10.54
CA ASN A 376 49.47 -28.93 11.54
C ASN A 376 49.76 -27.48 12.01
N ALA A 377 51.02 -27.14 12.27
CA ALA A 377 51.42 -25.76 12.60
C ALA A 377 51.13 -24.80 11.43
N GLN A 378 51.49 -25.19 10.20
CA GLN A 378 51.22 -24.41 8.99
C GLN A 378 49.71 -24.23 8.76
N ARG A 379 48.89 -25.25 9.06
CA ARG A 379 47.42 -25.16 8.99
C ARG A 379 46.88 -24.11 9.95
N TYR A 380 47.39 -24.06 11.19
CA TYR A 380 47.02 -23.03 12.15
C TYR A 380 47.42 -21.63 11.69
N PHE A 381 48.61 -21.44 11.14
CA PHE A 381 49.02 -20.17 10.54
C PHE A 381 48.19 -19.77 9.31
N ARG A 382 47.83 -20.73 8.44
CA ARG A 382 46.92 -20.49 7.30
C ARG A 382 45.52 -20.08 7.78
N LYS A 383 45.01 -20.71 8.83
CA LYS A 383 43.72 -20.37 9.45
C LYS A 383 43.75 -18.96 10.06
N TYR A 384 44.82 -18.61 10.78
CA TYR A 384 45.04 -17.25 11.29
C TYR A 384 45.09 -16.22 10.16
N ALA A 385 45.89 -16.44 9.12
CA ALA A 385 46.01 -15.51 7.99
C ALA A 385 44.67 -15.31 7.26
N LYS A 386 43.90 -16.39 7.06
CA LYS A 386 42.55 -16.32 6.48
C LYS A 386 41.61 -15.47 7.33
N LEU A 387 41.56 -15.71 8.64
CA LEU A 387 40.70 -14.98 9.58
C LEU A 387 41.08 -13.49 9.65
N LYS A 388 42.39 -13.19 9.71
CA LYS A 388 42.90 -11.81 9.71
C LYS A 388 42.53 -11.04 8.45
N ASN A 389 42.66 -11.68 7.28
CA ASN A 389 42.28 -11.07 6.01
C ASN A 389 40.75 -10.88 5.90
N SER A 390 39.96 -11.76 6.51
CA SER A 390 38.50 -11.58 6.54
C SER A 390 38.03 -10.44 7.43
N VAL A 391 38.79 -10.01 8.45
CA VAL A 391 38.40 -8.89 9.32
C VAL A 391 38.19 -7.62 8.52
N ALA A 392 39.20 -7.18 7.75
CA ALA A 392 39.11 -5.91 7.02
C ALA A 392 37.93 -5.89 6.02
N ALA A 393 37.70 -7.00 5.32
CA ALA A 393 36.57 -7.14 4.40
C ALA A 393 35.22 -7.20 5.14
N ALA A 394 35.14 -7.93 6.26
CA ALA A 394 33.92 -8.06 7.05
C ALA A 394 33.54 -6.73 7.73
N THR A 395 34.50 -6.00 8.29
CA THR A 395 34.29 -4.66 8.87
C THR A 395 33.75 -3.69 7.82
N LYS A 396 34.36 -3.65 6.63
CA LYS A 396 33.87 -2.80 5.54
C LYS A 396 32.45 -3.16 5.12
N GLN A 397 32.16 -4.46 4.95
CA GLN A 397 30.81 -4.90 4.59
C GLN A 397 29.78 -4.64 5.69
N LEU A 398 30.21 -4.67 6.97
CA LEU A 398 29.37 -4.35 8.11
C LEU A 398 28.98 -2.86 8.08
N GLU A 399 29.94 -1.97 7.88
CA GLU A 399 29.70 -0.53 7.75
C GLU A 399 28.77 -0.20 6.57
N GLU A 400 28.98 -0.85 5.42
CA GLU A 400 28.12 -0.72 4.24
C GLU A 400 26.69 -1.19 4.52
N ALA A 401 26.52 -2.34 5.17
CA ALA A 401 25.21 -2.90 5.51
C ALA A 401 24.47 -2.06 6.56
N GLU A 402 25.18 -1.52 7.56
CA GLU A 402 24.61 -0.62 8.56
C GLU A 402 24.22 0.74 7.94
N ALA A 403 25.03 1.27 7.02
CA ALA A 403 24.68 2.47 6.25
C ALA A 403 23.46 2.23 5.36
N GLU A 404 23.33 1.04 4.79
CA GLU A 404 22.17 0.63 4.01
C GLU A 404 20.89 0.56 4.83
N ILE A 405 20.93 -0.04 6.02
CA ILE A 405 19.79 -0.07 6.93
C ILE A 405 19.37 1.36 7.31
N ARG A 406 20.32 2.23 7.69
CA ARG A 406 20.01 3.63 8.03
C ARG A 406 19.29 4.37 6.89
N TYR A 407 19.72 4.14 5.65
CA TYR A 407 19.04 4.68 4.47
C TYR A 407 17.63 4.10 4.29
N LEU A 408 17.46 2.79 4.38
CA LEU A 408 16.15 2.16 4.22
C LEU A 408 15.17 2.56 5.34
N GLU A 409 15.67 2.79 6.57
CA GLU A 409 14.88 3.35 7.67
C GLU A 409 14.44 4.80 7.39
N SER A 410 15.27 5.63 6.75
CA SER A 410 14.85 6.97 6.33
C SER A 410 13.74 6.92 5.27
N VAL A 411 13.81 5.94 4.36
CA VAL A 411 12.74 5.72 3.37
C VAL A 411 11.44 5.27 4.05
N LEU A 412 11.49 4.37 5.04
CA LEU A 412 10.29 3.97 5.80
C LEU A 412 9.66 5.17 6.51
N GLN A 413 10.48 6.01 7.13
CA GLN A 413 10.03 7.21 7.82
C GLN A 413 9.37 8.22 6.86
N ALA A 414 9.93 8.41 5.66
CA ALA A 414 9.31 9.21 4.61
C ALA A 414 7.94 8.65 4.17
N LEU A 415 7.82 7.32 4.04
CA LEU A 415 6.59 6.64 3.63
C LEU A 415 5.43 6.78 4.63
N GLU A 416 5.70 6.96 5.93
CA GLU A 416 4.67 7.13 6.96
C GLU A 416 3.85 8.42 6.80
N THR A 417 4.45 9.48 6.25
CA THR A 417 3.82 10.80 6.09
C THR A 417 3.63 11.21 4.63
N ALA A 418 3.90 10.29 3.70
CA ALA A 418 3.87 10.54 2.26
C ALA A 418 2.45 10.74 1.73
N GLY A 419 2.28 11.78 0.91
CA GLY A 419 1.12 11.96 0.04
C GLY A 419 1.24 11.18 -1.29
N PRO A 420 0.25 11.27 -2.17
CA PRO A 420 0.27 10.60 -3.49
C PRO A 420 1.50 10.94 -4.34
N GLU A 421 1.89 12.22 -4.40
CA GLU A 421 3.04 12.69 -5.19
C GLU A 421 4.36 12.23 -4.57
N ASP A 422 4.47 12.30 -3.23
CA ASP A 422 5.65 11.85 -2.49
C ASP A 422 5.93 10.35 -2.72
N ILE A 423 4.89 9.51 -2.81
CA ILE A 423 5.02 8.07 -3.08
C ILE A 423 5.64 7.81 -4.46
N ALA A 424 5.26 8.58 -5.47
CA ALA A 424 5.81 8.43 -6.82
C ALA A 424 7.31 8.77 -6.84
N GLU A 425 7.71 9.85 -6.17
CA GLU A 425 9.12 10.25 -6.04
C GLU A 425 9.93 9.21 -5.26
N ILE A 426 9.43 8.70 -4.13
CA ILE A 426 10.09 7.65 -3.35
C ILE A 426 10.26 6.37 -4.18
N ARG A 427 9.26 6.01 -4.99
CA ARG A 427 9.35 4.86 -5.89
C ARG A 427 10.43 5.05 -6.95
N GLU A 428 10.51 6.23 -7.56
CA GLU A 428 11.56 6.56 -8.52
C GLU A 428 12.96 6.52 -7.87
N GLU A 429 13.08 6.99 -6.63
CA GLU A 429 14.33 6.92 -5.86
C GLU A 429 14.75 5.46 -5.62
N LEU A 430 13.84 4.63 -5.11
CA LEU A 430 14.11 3.20 -4.88
C LEU A 430 14.45 2.46 -6.18
N ALA A 431 13.82 2.84 -7.28
CA ALA A 431 14.13 2.32 -8.60
C ALA A 431 15.52 2.75 -9.10
N ALA A 432 15.92 4.01 -8.86
CA ALA A 432 17.23 4.51 -9.22
C ALA A 432 18.36 3.85 -8.40
N GLN A 433 18.08 3.50 -7.14
CA GLN A 433 18.99 2.74 -6.27
C GLN A 433 19.00 1.23 -6.56
N GLY A 434 18.10 0.73 -7.42
CA GLY A 434 18.05 -0.67 -7.83
C GLY A 434 17.27 -1.61 -6.89
N TYR A 435 16.58 -1.07 -5.88
CA TYR A 435 15.70 -1.86 -5.00
C TYR A 435 14.41 -2.31 -5.69
N ILE A 436 13.98 -1.52 -6.67
CA ILE A 436 12.81 -1.81 -7.51
C ILE A 436 13.25 -1.80 -8.97
N ARG A 437 12.65 -2.63 -9.82
CA ARG A 437 12.85 -2.50 -11.26
C ARG A 437 12.30 -1.15 -11.71
N GLY A 438 13.20 -0.27 -12.17
CA GLY A 438 12.80 1.03 -12.72
C GLY A 438 12.11 0.91 -14.07
N ASP A 439 11.38 1.97 -14.43
CA ASP A 439 10.68 2.12 -15.72
C ASP A 439 11.70 2.14 -16.86
N ARG A 440 12.22 0.97 -17.22
CA ARG A 440 12.88 0.79 -18.52
C ARG A 440 11.77 0.50 -19.52
N PRO A 441 11.58 1.33 -20.55
CA PRO A 441 10.61 1.03 -21.58
C PRO A 441 10.97 -0.32 -22.21
N SER A 442 10.16 -1.33 -21.92
CA SER A 442 10.22 -2.65 -22.53
C SER A 442 9.61 -2.56 -23.93
N GLY A 443 10.43 -2.24 -24.92
CA GLY A 443 9.99 -2.21 -26.31
C GLY A 443 11.01 -1.54 -27.22
N ALA A 444 11.48 -2.29 -28.21
CA ALA A 444 12.41 -1.85 -29.23
C ALA A 444 11.94 -0.56 -29.95
N GLY A 445 12.90 0.35 -30.19
CA GLY A 445 12.80 1.41 -31.20
C GLY A 445 11.81 2.54 -30.93
N GLY A 446 12.22 3.59 -30.23
CA GLY A 446 11.41 4.81 -30.18
C GLY A 446 11.91 5.89 -29.22
N LYS A 447 12.68 6.83 -29.77
CA LYS A 447 12.92 8.22 -29.34
C LYS A 447 12.79 8.55 -27.84
N ASN A 448 13.93 8.93 -27.25
CA ASN A 448 14.09 9.75 -26.04
C ASN A 448 12.88 10.65 -25.74
N GLY A 449 11.93 10.14 -24.96
CA GLY A 449 11.01 10.97 -24.21
C GLY A 449 11.83 11.70 -23.16
N LYS A 450 12.10 12.99 -23.36
CA LYS A 450 12.65 13.88 -22.34
C LYS A 450 11.85 13.66 -21.05
N LYS A 451 12.50 13.12 -20.00
CA LYS A 451 11.98 13.14 -18.65
C LYS A 451 11.52 14.57 -18.36
N LYS A 452 10.27 14.76 -17.95
CA LYS A 452 9.83 16.04 -17.41
C LYS A 452 10.74 16.32 -16.21
N ASN A 453 11.60 17.32 -16.32
CA ASN A 453 12.32 17.89 -15.18
C ASN A 453 11.29 18.59 -14.27
N GLY A 454 10.51 17.81 -13.52
CA GLY A 454 9.76 18.33 -12.39
C GLY A 454 10.77 18.66 -11.29
N ARG A 455 10.88 19.93 -10.90
CA ARG A 455 11.57 20.27 -9.65
C ARG A 455 10.76 19.63 -8.52
N PRO A 456 11.38 18.90 -7.57
CA PRO A 456 10.66 18.31 -6.45
C PRO A 456 9.92 19.40 -5.68
N ALA A 457 8.64 19.18 -5.38
CA ALA A 457 7.87 20.12 -4.59
C ALA A 457 8.23 19.94 -3.11
N VAL A 458 8.77 20.98 -2.49
CA VAL A 458 9.02 21.01 -1.04
C VAL A 458 7.83 21.63 -0.33
N LEU A 459 7.53 21.19 0.89
CA LEU A 459 6.53 21.86 1.71
C LEU A 459 7.04 23.23 2.13
N SER A 460 6.16 24.24 2.06
CA SER A 460 6.45 25.59 2.52
C SER A 460 5.48 25.97 3.62
N PHE A 461 6.03 26.36 4.77
CA PHE A 461 5.34 26.92 5.91
C PHE A 461 5.74 28.38 6.08
N VAL A 462 4.93 29.14 6.80
CA VAL A 462 5.24 30.51 7.20
C VAL A 462 5.21 30.53 8.73
N SER A 463 6.32 30.93 9.35
CA SER A 463 6.44 31.05 10.81
C SER A 463 5.48 32.10 11.36
N SER A 464 5.29 32.11 12.69
CA SER A 464 4.53 33.17 13.36
C SER A 464 5.09 34.58 13.10
N GLU A 465 6.38 34.68 12.78
CA GLU A 465 7.08 35.93 12.43
C GLU A 465 7.05 36.25 10.92
N GLY A 466 6.34 35.46 10.11
CA GLY A 466 6.25 35.66 8.66
C GLY A 466 7.46 35.13 7.87
N VAL A 467 8.34 34.34 8.49
CA VAL A 467 9.55 33.81 7.85
C VAL A 467 9.23 32.48 7.16
N PRO A 468 9.64 32.27 5.89
CA PRO A 468 9.40 31.02 5.19
C PRO A 468 10.24 29.87 5.77
N ILE A 469 9.59 28.74 6.04
CA ILE A 469 10.24 27.49 6.46
C ILE A 469 9.94 26.41 5.42
N LEU A 470 10.98 25.79 4.87
CA LEU A 470 10.87 24.74 3.85
C LEU A 470 11.17 23.37 4.45
N VAL A 471 10.41 22.35 4.08
CA VAL A 471 10.57 20.97 4.57
C VAL A 471 10.58 19.99 3.38
N GLY A 472 11.60 19.14 3.30
CA GLY A 472 11.65 18.01 2.37
C GLY A 472 11.09 16.75 3.03
N LYS A 473 10.10 16.09 2.43
CA LYS A 473 9.46 14.90 3.01
C LYS A 473 10.15 13.59 2.67
N ASN A 474 10.93 13.57 1.61
CA ASN A 474 11.67 12.39 1.15
C ASN A 474 13.13 12.76 0.87
N ASN A 475 13.99 11.76 0.69
CA ASN A 475 15.43 11.98 0.54
C ASN A 475 15.77 12.78 -0.73
N THR A 476 14.99 12.60 -1.81
CA THR A 476 15.15 13.35 -3.06
C THR A 476 14.82 14.84 -2.90
N GLN A 477 13.73 15.16 -2.19
CA GLN A 477 13.37 16.52 -1.81
C GLN A 477 14.38 17.13 -0.84
N ASN A 478 14.89 16.34 0.12
CA ASN A 478 15.93 16.77 1.07
C ASN A 478 17.22 17.17 0.36
N ASP A 479 17.68 16.36 -0.60
CA ASP A 479 18.84 16.69 -1.42
C ASP A 479 18.61 17.95 -2.26
N TYR A 480 17.42 18.09 -2.87
CA TYR A 480 17.08 19.28 -3.63
C TYR A 480 17.05 20.53 -2.74
N LEU A 481 16.43 20.42 -1.56
CA LEU A 481 16.32 21.49 -0.59
C LEU A 481 17.70 21.95 -0.11
N THR A 482 18.53 21.01 0.35
CA THR A 482 19.83 21.32 0.95
C THR A 482 20.88 21.71 -0.08
N CYS A 483 20.94 21.05 -1.24
CA CYS A 483 22.04 21.24 -2.19
C CYS A 483 21.74 22.19 -3.35
N ARG A 484 20.47 22.52 -3.62
CA ARG A 484 20.09 23.37 -4.78
C ARG A 484 19.23 24.57 -4.43
N LEU A 485 18.26 24.41 -3.53
CA LEU A 485 17.28 25.47 -3.23
C LEU A 485 17.76 26.43 -2.13
N ALA A 486 18.36 25.89 -1.07
CA ALA A 486 18.82 26.66 0.08
C ALA A 486 20.02 27.56 -0.25
N ALA A 487 20.03 28.77 0.31
CA ALA A 487 21.16 29.68 0.22
C ALA A 487 22.20 29.36 1.32
N PRO A 488 23.49 29.68 1.14
CA PRO A 488 24.54 29.38 2.13
C PRO A 488 24.33 30.02 3.51
N GLY A 489 23.53 31.09 3.57
CA GLY A 489 23.18 31.81 4.81
C GLY A 489 21.91 31.31 5.50
N ASP A 490 21.17 30.38 4.90
CA ASP A 490 19.97 29.81 5.50
C ASP A 490 20.34 28.85 6.63
N THR A 491 19.44 28.72 7.62
CA THR A 491 19.59 27.79 8.74
C THR A 491 18.94 26.45 8.40
N TRP A 492 19.73 25.39 8.48
CA TRP A 492 19.33 24.00 8.30
C TRP A 492 19.11 23.34 9.65
N LEU A 493 18.07 22.50 9.75
CA LEU A 493 17.72 21.74 10.94
C LEU A 493 17.42 20.28 10.59
N HIS A 494 17.77 19.36 11.49
CA HIS A 494 17.51 17.93 11.38
C HIS A 494 17.50 17.24 12.76
N ALA A 495 16.74 16.15 12.89
CA ALA A 495 16.68 15.39 14.14
C ALA A 495 17.99 14.63 14.39
N LYS A 496 18.64 14.89 15.53
CA LYS A 496 19.97 14.36 15.82
C LYS A 496 19.98 12.83 15.88
N ASP A 497 20.86 12.22 15.09
CA ASP A 497 21.06 10.76 15.00
C ASP A 497 19.78 9.94 14.69
N ILE A 498 18.74 10.60 14.19
CA ILE A 498 17.42 10.02 13.94
C ILE A 498 17.02 10.26 12.49
N PRO A 499 16.54 9.24 11.74
CA PRO A 499 15.98 9.45 10.42
C PRO A 499 14.83 10.47 10.44
N GLY A 500 14.92 11.48 9.58
CA GLY A 500 14.00 12.61 9.56
C GLY A 500 14.21 13.53 8.38
N SER A 501 13.28 14.47 8.23
CA SER A 501 13.24 15.45 7.15
C SER A 501 14.25 16.57 7.33
N HIS A 502 14.78 17.11 6.23
CA HIS A 502 15.56 18.34 6.28
C HIS A 502 14.62 19.54 6.34
N VAL A 503 14.87 20.44 7.28
CA VAL A 503 14.11 21.69 7.44
C VAL A 503 15.04 22.87 7.22
N VAL A 504 14.60 23.87 6.45
CA VAL A 504 15.39 25.07 6.15
C VAL A 504 14.58 26.32 6.43
N ILE A 505 15.10 27.20 7.27
CA ILE A 505 14.56 28.55 7.51
C ILE A 505 15.16 29.49 6.46
N ARG A 506 14.30 30.14 5.68
CA ARG A 506 14.69 31.09 4.64
C ARG A 506 14.80 32.49 5.22
N GLY A 507 16.02 32.94 5.52
CA GLY A 507 16.25 34.27 6.06
C GLY A 507 17.45 34.33 6.99
N SER A 508 18.07 35.51 7.07
CA SER A 508 19.24 35.76 7.90
C SER A 508 18.93 36.26 9.31
N SER A 509 17.70 36.70 9.57
CA SER A 509 17.25 37.22 10.86
C SER A 509 15.87 36.66 11.19
N PHE A 510 15.79 35.89 12.27
CA PHE A 510 14.56 35.33 12.83
C PHE A 510 14.72 35.20 14.35
N GLY A 511 13.61 35.26 15.08
CA GLY A 511 13.60 35.10 16.53
C GLY A 511 13.66 33.64 16.98
N GLU A 512 13.72 33.42 18.29
CA GLU A 512 13.70 32.06 18.87
C GLU A 512 12.39 31.33 18.58
N ALA A 513 11.28 32.05 18.36
CA ALA A 513 10.00 31.48 18.00
C ALA A 513 10.07 30.71 16.67
N THR A 514 10.57 31.35 15.61
CA THR A 514 10.76 30.71 14.29
C THR A 514 11.72 29.51 14.38
N LEU A 515 12.80 29.61 15.16
CA LEU A 515 13.73 28.50 15.34
C LEU A 515 13.07 27.29 16.02
N ARG A 516 12.27 27.54 17.06
CA ARG A 516 11.53 26.51 17.78
C ARG A 516 10.45 25.88 16.91
N GLU A 517 9.73 26.66 16.11
CA GLU A 517 8.75 26.19 15.13
C GLU A 517 9.37 25.29 14.06
N ALA A 518 10.51 25.70 13.50
CA ALA A 518 11.26 24.89 12.55
C ALA A 518 11.79 23.59 13.17
N ALA A 519 12.26 23.64 14.41
CA ALA A 519 12.70 22.45 15.13
C ALA A 519 11.53 21.49 15.44
N MET A 520 10.35 22.01 15.78
CA MET A 520 9.14 21.20 15.95
C MET A 520 8.75 20.51 14.64
N LEU A 521 8.86 21.19 13.49
CA LEU A 521 8.64 20.57 12.18
C LEU A 521 9.67 19.45 11.91
N ALA A 522 10.95 19.67 12.21
CA ALA A 522 12.00 18.65 12.05
C ALA A 522 11.73 17.42 12.93
N ALA A 523 11.31 17.62 14.17
CA ALA A 523 10.97 16.55 15.10
C ALA A 523 9.68 15.81 14.69
N TYR A 524 8.65 16.51 14.21
CA TYR A 524 7.40 15.91 13.75
C TYR A 524 7.57 15.07 12.49
N TYR A 525 8.37 15.56 11.52
CA TYR A 525 8.73 14.80 10.32
C TYR A 525 9.99 13.96 10.53
N SER A 526 10.13 13.34 11.71
CA SER A 526 11.16 12.36 12.05
C SER A 526 10.56 11.10 12.65
N ARG A 527 11.37 10.06 12.84
CA ARG A 527 10.96 8.83 13.56
C ARG A 527 10.55 9.10 15.02
N ALA A 528 10.98 10.22 15.61
CA ALA A 528 10.69 10.60 16.99
C ALA A 528 9.42 11.48 17.15
N ARG A 529 8.51 11.48 16.18
CA ARG A 529 7.27 12.28 16.19
C ARG A 529 6.42 12.14 17.46
N HIS A 530 6.38 10.94 18.04
CA HIS A 530 5.58 10.64 19.25
C HIS A 530 6.41 10.72 20.54
N SER A 531 7.68 11.10 20.45
CA SER A 531 8.57 11.21 21.59
C SER A 531 8.54 12.63 22.15
N GLY A 532 8.60 12.74 23.48
CA GLY A 532 8.87 14.02 24.13
C GLY A 532 10.36 14.35 24.09
N ASN A 533 10.70 15.64 24.06
CA ASN A 533 12.07 16.13 24.22
C ASN A 533 13.08 15.60 23.16
N VAL A 534 12.70 15.69 21.89
CA VAL A 534 13.50 15.27 20.74
C VAL A 534 14.67 16.23 20.51
N PRO A 535 15.92 15.73 20.40
CA PRO A 535 17.07 16.56 20.05
C PRO A 535 17.07 16.90 18.55
N VAL A 536 17.16 18.19 18.24
CA VAL A 536 17.21 18.72 16.87
C VAL A 536 18.48 19.54 16.71
N ASP A 537 19.35 19.13 15.79
CA ASP A 537 20.55 19.89 15.44
C ASP A 537 20.19 20.97 14.43
N TYR A 538 20.81 22.15 14.59
CA TYR A 538 20.75 23.22 13.62
C TYR A 538 22.13 23.81 13.33
N THR A 539 22.36 24.17 12.08
CA THR A 539 23.57 24.86 11.61
C THR A 539 23.25 25.66 10.35
N LEU A 540 24.22 26.38 9.80
CA LEU A 540 24.05 27.07 8.52
C LEU A 540 24.31 26.12 7.35
N ILE A 541 23.60 26.28 6.25
CA ILE A 541 23.72 25.40 5.07
C ILE A 541 25.16 25.28 4.56
N ARG A 542 25.98 26.34 4.66
CA ARG A 542 27.42 26.29 4.28
C ARG A 542 28.25 25.25 5.06
N HIS A 543 27.76 24.82 6.22
CA HIS A 543 28.38 23.81 7.08
C HIS A 543 27.85 22.40 6.80
N VAL A 544 26.87 22.26 5.90
CA VAL A 544 26.28 20.99 5.48
C VAL A 544 26.86 20.60 4.13
N ARG A 545 27.36 19.37 4.00
CA ARG A 545 27.99 18.86 2.78
C ARG A 545 27.53 17.44 2.49
N LYS A 546 27.27 17.17 1.21
CA LYS A 546 27.00 15.82 0.71
C LYS A 546 28.29 15.20 0.14
N PRO A 547 28.78 14.07 0.69
CA PRO A 547 29.93 13.38 0.12
C PRO A 547 29.64 12.84 -1.28
N SER A 548 30.67 12.82 -2.14
CA SER A 548 30.55 12.25 -3.49
C SER A 548 30.21 10.76 -3.43
N GLY A 549 29.19 10.34 -4.17
CA GLY A 549 28.74 8.94 -4.20
C GLY A 549 27.88 8.51 -3.00
N ALA A 550 27.59 9.41 -2.05
CA ALA A 550 26.68 9.11 -0.95
C ALA A 550 25.23 8.94 -1.45
N ARG A 551 24.46 8.13 -0.70
CA ARG A 551 23.03 7.89 -0.97
C ARG A 551 22.23 9.20 -0.86
N PRO A 552 21.08 9.31 -1.55
CA PRO A 552 20.21 10.47 -1.41
C PRO A 552 19.81 10.73 0.04
N GLY A 553 19.72 12.00 0.44
CA GLY A 553 19.41 12.43 1.80
C GLY A 553 20.59 12.37 2.78
N PHE A 554 21.69 11.69 2.44
CA PHE A 554 22.86 11.63 3.32
C PHE A 554 23.67 12.92 3.28
N VAL A 555 23.81 13.57 4.44
CA VAL A 555 24.59 14.78 4.62
C VAL A 555 25.50 14.66 5.84
N ILE A 556 26.66 15.31 5.78
CA ILE A 556 27.56 15.51 6.91
C ILE A 556 27.52 17.00 7.26
N TYR A 557 27.45 17.30 8.54
CA TYR A 557 27.39 18.68 9.02
C TYR A 557 28.34 18.92 10.18
N ASP A 558 28.92 20.12 10.22
CA ASP A 558 29.77 20.58 11.32
C ASP A 558 29.20 21.81 12.02
N ARG A 559 29.79 22.17 13.18
CA ARG A 559 29.49 23.39 13.93
C ARG A 559 28.00 23.59 14.23
N HIS A 560 27.34 22.52 14.66
CA HIS A 560 25.92 22.54 15.00
C HIS A 560 25.68 22.90 16.48
N LYS A 561 24.46 23.32 16.76
CA LYS A 561 23.89 23.42 18.11
C LYS A 561 22.66 22.53 18.18
N THR A 562 22.39 21.97 19.36
CA THR A 562 21.23 21.10 19.57
C THR A 562 20.16 21.85 20.37
N LEU A 563 18.92 21.80 19.89
CA LEU A 563 17.73 22.30 20.57
C LEU A 563 16.85 21.09 20.93
N PHE A 564 16.26 21.09 22.11
CA PHE A 564 15.31 20.05 22.51
C PHE A 564 13.88 20.54 22.37
N VAL A 565 13.05 19.79 21.66
CA VAL A 565 11.66 20.16 21.38
C VAL A 565 10.72 18.97 21.54
N THR A 566 9.48 19.25 21.92
CA THR A 566 8.40 18.26 21.90
C THR A 566 7.47 18.59 20.73
N PRO A 567 7.23 17.66 19.79
CA PRO A 567 6.31 17.89 18.68
C PRO A 567 4.88 18.16 19.19
N ASP A 568 4.27 19.25 18.73
CA ASP A 568 2.85 19.56 19.00
C ASP A 568 2.08 19.62 17.67
N GLU A 569 1.09 18.73 17.52
CA GLU A 569 0.28 18.64 16.32
C GLU A 569 -0.63 19.85 16.09
N ALA A 570 -1.02 20.56 17.16
CA ALA A 570 -1.86 21.75 17.04
C ALA A 570 -1.10 22.90 16.37
N VAL A 571 0.12 23.17 16.84
CA VAL A 571 0.98 24.24 16.30
C VAL A 571 1.33 23.99 14.83
N ILE A 572 1.59 22.73 14.46
CA ILE A 572 1.90 22.37 13.06
C ILE A 572 0.68 22.58 12.15
N ARG A 573 -0.52 22.31 12.66
CA ARG A 573 -1.77 22.56 11.93
C ARG A 573 -2.00 24.06 11.70
N ASP A 574 -1.69 24.89 12.68
CA ASP A 574 -1.82 26.34 12.57
C ASP A 574 -0.82 26.91 11.54
N LEU A 575 0.41 26.40 11.52
CA LEU A 575 1.43 26.72 10.49
C LEU A 575 1.00 26.24 9.09
N ALA A 576 0.27 25.13 9.01
CA ALA A 576 -0.29 24.62 7.74
C ALA A 576 -1.49 25.47 7.26
N ALA A 577 -2.26 26.05 8.18
CA ALA A 577 -3.40 26.91 7.84
C ALA A 577 -2.95 28.30 7.36
N SER A 578 -1.90 28.86 7.94
CA SER A 578 -1.33 30.15 7.53
C SER A 578 -0.67 30.09 6.14
N SER A 579 -0.11 28.94 5.77
CA SER A 579 0.47 28.70 4.44
C SER A 579 -0.58 28.54 3.34
N GLY A 580 -1.76 27.99 3.65
CA GLY A 580 -2.90 27.86 2.72
C GLY A 580 -3.46 29.20 2.20
N ALA A 581 -3.26 30.30 2.94
CA ALA A 581 -3.70 31.64 2.54
C ALA A 581 -2.75 32.33 1.53
N SER A 582 -1.54 31.81 1.30
CA SER A 582 -0.51 32.43 0.44
C SER A 582 -0.19 31.67 -0.85
N GLY A 583 -0.72 30.46 -1.05
CA GLY A 583 -0.40 29.55 -2.17
C GLY A 583 -0.92 29.94 -3.57
N GLY A 584 -1.36 31.19 -3.78
CA GLY A 584 -1.92 31.68 -5.04
C GLY A 584 -0.92 32.25 -6.04
N LYS A 585 0.36 32.40 -5.71
CA LYS A 585 1.37 32.94 -6.64
C LYS A 585 2.49 31.93 -6.87
N ARG A 586 2.38 31.21 -7.98
CA ARG A 586 3.56 30.66 -8.67
C ARG A 586 4.40 31.86 -9.12
N GLU A 587 5.52 32.10 -8.48
CA GLU A 587 6.53 33.02 -9.02
C GLU A 587 7.17 32.40 -10.29
N PRO A 588 7.49 33.24 -11.29
CA PRO A 588 7.83 32.82 -12.66
C PRO A 588 9.12 32.00 -12.81
#